data_AF-A0A5C9ABH6-F1
#
_entry.id   AF-A0A5C9ABH6-F1
#
_cell.length_a   1.000
_cell.length_b   1.000
_cell.length_c   1.000
_cell.angle_alpha   90.00
_cell.angle_beta   90.00
_cell.angle_gamma   90.00
#
_symmetry.space_group_name_H-M   'P 1'
#
loop_
_entity.id
_entity.type
_entity.pdbx_description
1 polymer ?
#
loop_
_entity_poly.entity_id
_entity_poly.type
_entity_poly.pdbx_seq_one_letter_code
_entity_poly.pdbx_strand_id
1 'polypeptide(L)'
;MSELKISPELLQISPEVQDALKNKKPVVALESTIISHGMPFPQNAQTAIEVEETIRKQGAVPATIAIIGGVMKVGLSKEEIELLGREGHNVTKVSRRDLPFVVAAGKNGATTVASTMIIAALAGIKVFATGGIGGVHRGAEHTFDISADLQELANTNVTVVCAGAKSILDLGLTTEYLETFGVPLIGYQTKALPAFFCRTSPFDVSIRLDSASEIARAMAVKWQSGLNGGLVVANPIPEQFAM
;
A
#
# COMPACT_ATOMS: atom_id res chain seq x y z
N MET A 1 5.24 1.68 -25.31
CA MET A 1 3.82 1.60 -24.88
C MET A 1 3.32 3.03 -24.79
N SER A 2 2.23 3.37 -25.47
CA SER A 2 1.61 4.70 -25.41
C SER A 2 1.27 5.04 -23.96
N GLU A 3 1.57 6.26 -23.51
CA GLU A 3 1.05 6.77 -22.24
C GLU A 3 -0.48 6.66 -22.26
N LEU A 4 -1.02 5.79 -21.42
CA LEU A 4 -2.46 5.67 -21.21
C LEU A 4 -2.95 7.00 -20.60
N LYS A 5 -3.57 7.84 -21.43
CA LYS A 5 -4.27 9.04 -20.95
C LYS A 5 -5.58 8.62 -20.30
N ILE A 6 -5.61 8.61 -18.97
CA ILE A 6 -6.85 8.37 -18.21
C ILE A 6 -7.66 9.67 -18.15
N SER A 7 -8.98 9.55 -18.28
CA SER A 7 -9.90 10.69 -18.18
C SER A 7 -9.80 11.37 -16.80
N PRO A 8 -9.79 12.71 -16.74
CA PRO A 8 -9.90 13.46 -15.48
C PRO A 8 -11.18 13.18 -14.68
N GLU A 9 -12.20 12.60 -15.31
CA GLU A 9 -13.43 12.13 -14.64
C GLU A 9 -13.18 10.88 -13.81
N LEU A 10 -12.13 10.11 -14.12
CA LEU A 10 -11.81 8.84 -13.45
C LEU A 10 -10.65 8.97 -12.48
N LEU A 11 -9.61 9.76 -12.84
CA LEU A 11 -8.39 9.92 -12.05
C LEU A 11 -8.06 11.41 -11.86
N GLN A 12 -7.94 11.84 -10.60
CA GLN A 12 -7.50 13.18 -10.24
C GLN A 12 -6.31 13.11 -9.29
N ILE A 13 -5.23 13.77 -9.68
CA ILE A 13 -4.03 13.93 -8.85
C ILE A 13 -4.08 15.34 -8.25
N SER A 14 -3.87 15.49 -6.95
CA SER A 14 -3.88 16.80 -6.29
C SER A 14 -2.78 17.72 -6.88
N PRO A 15 -2.98 19.06 -6.88
CA PRO A 15 -1.98 19.98 -7.41
C PRO A 15 -0.59 19.82 -6.74
N GLU A 16 -0.56 19.53 -5.44
CA GLU A 16 0.69 19.30 -4.71
C GLU A 16 1.43 18.07 -5.23
N VAL A 17 0.71 16.94 -5.40
CA VAL A 17 1.32 15.70 -5.90
C VAL A 17 1.74 15.86 -7.37
N GLN A 18 0.95 16.55 -8.19
CA GLN A 18 1.33 16.88 -9.57
C GLN A 18 2.63 17.70 -9.63
N ASP A 19 2.75 18.74 -8.80
CA ASP A 19 3.98 19.54 -8.68
C ASP A 19 5.17 18.68 -8.26
N ALA A 20 4.98 17.82 -7.26
CA ALA A 20 6.01 16.92 -6.77
C ALA A 20 6.52 15.98 -7.87
N LEU A 21 5.61 15.33 -8.60
CA LEU A 21 5.96 14.44 -9.71
C LEU A 21 6.67 15.19 -10.84
N LYS A 22 6.16 16.37 -11.24
CA LYS A 22 6.76 17.20 -12.29
C LYS A 22 8.17 17.66 -11.92
N ASN A 23 8.38 18.01 -10.66
CA ASN A 23 9.65 18.50 -10.13
C ASN A 23 10.55 17.39 -9.57
N LYS A 24 10.20 16.11 -9.80
CA LYS A 24 10.96 14.93 -9.33
C LYS A 24 11.21 14.92 -7.81
N LYS A 25 10.30 15.50 -7.03
CA LYS A 25 10.29 15.38 -5.57
C LYS A 25 9.77 13.97 -5.20
N PRO A 26 10.30 13.34 -4.14
CA PRO A 26 9.85 12.02 -3.73
C PRO A 26 8.40 12.06 -3.25
N VAL A 27 7.57 11.14 -3.75
CA VAL A 27 6.16 10.98 -3.38
C VAL A 27 5.96 9.62 -2.73
N VAL A 28 5.23 9.59 -1.61
CA VAL A 28 4.86 8.36 -0.91
C VAL A 28 3.34 8.23 -0.90
N ALA A 29 2.83 7.18 -1.55
CA ALA A 29 1.41 6.86 -1.51
C ALA A 29 1.00 6.33 -0.13
N LEU A 30 -0.27 6.52 0.23
CA LEU A 30 -0.92 6.00 1.44
C LEU A 30 -2.30 5.44 1.08
N GLU A 31 -2.75 4.39 1.77
CA GLU A 31 -4.07 3.78 1.55
C GLU A 31 -5.17 4.45 2.38
N SER A 32 -6.44 4.16 2.05
CA SER A 32 -7.61 4.64 2.78
C SER A 32 -8.41 3.54 3.50
N THR A 33 -8.22 2.25 3.17
CA THR A 33 -8.87 1.15 3.91
C THR A 33 -8.49 1.16 5.39
N ILE A 34 -7.23 1.45 5.72
CA ILE A 34 -6.80 1.60 7.12
C ILE A 34 -7.61 2.66 7.87
N ILE A 35 -8.05 3.72 7.18
CA ILE A 35 -8.82 4.82 7.77
C ILE A 35 -10.25 4.34 8.07
N SER A 36 -10.95 3.80 7.07
CA SER A 36 -12.38 3.48 7.23
C SER A 36 -12.64 2.12 7.91
N HIS A 37 -11.70 1.17 7.82
CA HIS A 37 -11.92 -0.21 8.25
C HIS A 37 -10.82 -0.76 9.17
N GLY A 38 -9.69 -0.07 9.28
CA GLY A 38 -8.54 -0.55 10.07
C GLY A 38 -8.46 0.05 11.47
N MET A 39 -9.08 1.21 11.70
CA MET A 39 -8.99 1.96 12.95
C MET A 39 -10.35 2.61 13.28
N PRO A 40 -10.69 2.77 14.58
CA PRO A 40 -11.89 3.48 15.00
C PRO A 40 -11.73 5.00 14.84
N PHE A 41 -12.84 5.71 14.75
CA PHE A 41 -12.87 7.17 14.84
C PHE A 41 -12.73 7.63 16.32
N PRO A 42 -11.96 8.69 16.64
CA PRO A 42 -11.25 9.62 15.73
C PRO A 42 -9.83 9.20 15.33
N GLN A 43 -9.30 8.10 15.90
CA GLN A 43 -7.91 7.68 15.72
C GLN A 43 -7.56 7.46 14.25
N ASN A 44 -8.48 6.92 13.47
CA ASN A 44 -8.28 6.70 12.04
C ASN A 44 -7.89 7.96 11.26
N ALA A 45 -8.66 9.03 11.36
CA ALA A 45 -8.40 10.29 10.67
C ALA A 45 -7.18 11.00 11.26
N GLN A 46 -7.02 10.98 12.59
CA GLN A 46 -5.87 11.56 13.28
C GLN A 46 -4.55 10.92 12.81
N THR A 47 -4.47 9.58 12.83
CA THR A 47 -3.31 8.84 12.38
C THR A 47 -3.03 9.06 10.89
N ALA A 48 -4.07 9.12 10.04
CA ALA A 48 -3.90 9.42 8.62
C ALA A 48 -3.27 10.81 8.37
N ILE A 49 -3.71 11.83 9.10
CA ILE A 49 -3.14 13.18 9.01
C ILE A 49 -1.71 13.20 9.59
N GLU A 50 -1.48 12.54 10.71
CA GLU A 50 -0.16 12.47 11.36
C GLU A 50 0.88 11.75 10.49
N VAL A 51 0.48 10.71 9.74
CA VAL A 51 1.39 10.04 8.81
C VAL A 51 1.73 10.91 7.60
N GLU A 52 0.78 11.70 7.09
CA GLU A 52 1.09 12.71 6.06
C GLU A 52 2.12 13.71 6.57
N GLU A 53 1.94 14.26 7.76
CA GLU A 53 2.89 15.16 8.40
C GLU A 53 4.25 14.51 8.66
N THR A 54 4.26 13.22 9.00
CA THR A 54 5.51 12.46 9.19
C THR A 54 6.30 12.36 7.89
N ILE A 55 5.63 12.08 6.76
CA ILE A 55 6.26 12.03 5.44
C ILE A 55 6.78 13.42 5.04
N ARG A 56 6.01 14.48 5.29
CA ARG A 56 6.43 15.87 5.04
C ARG A 56 7.70 16.23 5.81
N LYS A 57 7.80 15.85 7.08
CA LYS A 57 9.00 16.06 7.92
C LYS A 57 10.23 15.33 7.39
N GLN A 58 10.06 14.25 6.63
CA GLN A 58 11.14 13.54 5.94
C GLN A 58 11.50 14.14 4.57
N GLY A 59 10.88 15.26 4.18
CA GLY A 59 11.14 15.94 2.92
C GLY A 59 10.49 15.29 1.70
N ALA A 60 9.50 14.42 1.91
CA ALA A 60 8.70 13.80 0.85
C ALA A 60 7.27 14.32 0.84
N VAL A 61 6.58 14.12 -0.28
CA VAL A 61 5.18 14.53 -0.46
C VAL A 61 4.26 13.33 -0.26
N PRO A 62 3.33 13.37 0.72
CA PRO A 62 2.36 12.30 0.89
C PRO A 62 1.27 12.37 -0.19
N ALA A 63 0.77 11.21 -0.58
CA ALA A 63 -0.36 11.08 -1.49
C ALA A 63 -1.33 10.02 -0.95
N THR A 64 -2.21 10.43 -0.03
CA THR A 64 -3.32 9.55 0.39
C THR A 64 -4.25 9.29 -0.79
N ILE A 65 -4.57 8.01 -1.02
CA ILE A 65 -5.35 7.56 -2.17
C ILE A 65 -6.69 7.00 -1.70
N ALA A 66 -7.77 7.45 -2.34
CA ALA A 66 -9.12 6.96 -2.12
C ALA A 66 -9.98 7.17 -3.37
N ILE A 67 -11.25 6.75 -3.30
CA ILE A 67 -12.26 7.12 -4.27
C ILE A 67 -13.21 8.10 -3.58
N ILE A 68 -13.36 9.30 -4.12
CA ILE A 68 -14.26 10.33 -3.61
C ILE A 68 -15.26 10.69 -4.70
N GLY A 69 -16.55 10.48 -4.45
CA GLY A 69 -17.61 10.78 -5.42
C GLY A 69 -17.42 10.08 -6.78
N GLY A 70 -16.89 8.86 -6.79
CA GLY A 70 -16.58 8.10 -8.00
C GLY A 70 -15.25 8.42 -8.66
N VAL A 71 -14.45 9.36 -8.14
CA VAL A 71 -13.16 9.72 -8.71
C VAL A 71 -12.03 9.07 -7.93
N MET A 72 -11.12 8.36 -8.60
CA MET A 72 -9.86 7.91 -8.00
C MET A 72 -8.99 9.13 -7.72
N LYS A 73 -8.82 9.49 -6.44
CA LYS A 73 -8.03 10.64 -6.02
C LYS A 73 -6.66 10.23 -5.51
N VAL A 74 -5.65 11.01 -5.89
CA VAL A 74 -4.25 10.86 -5.46
C VAL A 74 -3.81 12.14 -4.77
N GLY A 75 -3.71 12.08 -3.44
CA GLY A 75 -3.65 13.25 -2.57
C GLY A 75 -5.06 13.72 -2.21
N LEU A 76 -5.41 13.60 -0.94
CA LEU A 76 -6.71 14.00 -0.39
C LEU A 76 -6.59 15.31 0.38
N SER A 77 -7.71 16.01 0.53
CA SER A 77 -7.83 17.07 1.51
C SER A 77 -8.02 16.49 2.92
N LYS A 78 -7.80 17.33 3.94
CA LYS A 78 -8.06 16.96 5.33
C LYS A 78 -9.53 16.59 5.56
N GLU A 79 -10.44 17.31 4.92
CA GLU A 79 -11.88 17.08 5.00
C GLU A 79 -12.27 15.74 4.39
N GLU A 80 -11.63 15.34 3.30
CA GLU A 80 -11.85 14.03 2.67
C GLU A 80 -11.34 12.89 3.55
N ILE A 81 -10.18 13.05 4.20
CA ILE A 81 -9.67 12.10 5.19
C ILE A 81 -10.63 11.97 6.39
N GLU A 82 -11.09 13.11 6.93
CA GLU A 82 -12.04 13.12 8.03
C GLU A 82 -13.39 12.50 7.65
N LEU A 83 -13.86 12.72 6.41
CA LEU A 83 -15.06 12.09 5.89
C LEU A 83 -14.92 10.57 5.87
N LEU A 84 -13.82 10.04 5.35
CA LEU A 84 -13.55 8.59 5.32
C LEU A 84 -13.48 8.00 6.74
N GLY A 85 -12.89 8.75 7.68
CA GLY A 85 -12.77 8.34 9.07
C GLY A 85 -14.10 8.33 9.82
N ARG A 86 -14.94 9.36 9.62
CA ARG A 86 -16.27 9.46 10.25
C ARG A 86 -17.25 8.42 9.71
N GLU A 87 -17.27 8.24 8.39
CA GLU A 87 -18.18 7.29 7.75
C GLU A 87 -17.81 5.83 8.04
N GLY A 88 -16.52 5.54 8.24
CA GLY A 88 -16.05 4.20 8.61
C GLY A 88 -16.60 3.12 7.68
N HIS A 89 -17.29 2.13 8.23
CA HIS A 89 -17.88 1.01 7.50
C HIS A 89 -19.00 1.39 6.50
N ASN A 90 -19.52 2.62 6.53
CA ASN A 90 -20.43 3.09 5.47
C ASN A 90 -19.69 3.32 4.14
N VAL A 91 -18.38 3.56 4.18
CA VAL A 91 -17.53 3.62 2.98
C VAL A 91 -17.26 2.22 2.48
N THR A 92 -17.40 1.98 1.17
CA THR A 92 -17.07 0.65 0.61
C THR A 92 -15.57 0.38 0.76
N LYS A 93 -15.19 -0.79 1.29
CA LYS A 93 -13.82 -1.32 1.19
C LYS A 93 -13.54 -1.76 -0.24
N VAL A 94 -12.56 -1.16 -0.90
CA VAL A 94 -12.36 -1.32 -2.35
C VAL A 94 -11.06 -2.04 -2.65
N SER A 95 -11.16 -3.30 -3.07
CA SER A 95 -10.09 -4.04 -3.74
C SER A 95 -10.22 -3.94 -5.26
N ARG A 96 -9.34 -4.62 -6.01
CA ARG A 96 -9.25 -4.57 -7.47
C ARG A 96 -10.59 -4.84 -8.16
N ARG A 97 -11.34 -5.84 -7.68
CA ARG A 97 -12.63 -6.22 -8.28
C ARG A 97 -13.74 -5.20 -8.02
N ASP A 98 -13.62 -4.43 -6.94
CA ASP A 98 -14.64 -3.48 -6.49
C ASP A 98 -14.47 -2.11 -7.17
N LEU A 99 -13.22 -1.78 -7.53
CA LEU A 99 -12.80 -0.49 -8.07
C LEU A 99 -13.70 0.06 -9.20
N PRO A 100 -14.04 -0.72 -10.26
CA PRO A 100 -14.85 -0.19 -11.36
C PRO A 100 -16.26 0.23 -10.92
N PHE A 101 -16.86 -0.50 -9.98
CA PHE A 101 -18.24 -0.29 -9.57
C PHE A 101 -18.41 0.91 -8.65
N VAL A 102 -17.42 1.16 -7.78
CA VAL A 102 -17.43 2.34 -6.91
C VAL A 102 -17.22 3.61 -7.72
N VAL A 103 -16.27 3.58 -8.66
CA VAL A 103 -16.00 4.68 -9.61
C VAL A 103 -17.24 4.97 -10.46
N ALA A 104 -17.76 3.97 -11.17
CA ALA A 104 -18.90 4.15 -12.08
C ALA A 104 -20.18 4.62 -11.38
N ALA A 105 -20.38 4.26 -10.11
CA ALA A 105 -21.56 4.63 -9.35
C ALA A 105 -21.45 6.00 -8.64
N GLY A 106 -20.35 6.74 -8.81
CA GLY A 106 -20.18 8.04 -8.14
C GLY A 106 -20.02 7.93 -6.62
N LYS A 107 -19.53 6.80 -6.10
CA LYS A 107 -19.50 6.50 -4.66
C LYS A 107 -18.15 6.82 -4.01
N ASN A 108 -18.14 6.92 -2.69
CA ASN A 108 -16.91 6.94 -1.91
C ASN A 108 -16.38 5.51 -1.70
N GLY A 109 -15.06 5.36 -1.69
CA GLY A 109 -14.39 4.08 -1.53
C GLY A 109 -13.05 4.20 -0.82
N ALA A 110 -12.85 3.35 0.18
CA ALA A 110 -11.60 3.22 0.92
C ALA A 110 -10.76 2.12 0.27
N THR A 111 -9.64 2.49 -0.34
CA THR A 111 -8.81 1.59 -1.16
C THR A 111 -7.93 0.69 -0.30
N THR A 112 -7.93 -0.62 -0.59
CA THR A 112 -6.99 -1.58 0.03
C THR A 112 -5.59 -1.43 -0.58
N VAL A 113 -4.60 -2.16 -0.06
CA VAL A 113 -3.25 -2.23 -0.65
C VAL A 113 -3.30 -2.46 -2.17
N ALA A 114 -4.07 -3.45 -2.65
CA ALA A 114 -4.24 -3.67 -4.09
C ALA A 114 -4.73 -2.44 -4.85
N SER A 115 -5.86 -1.83 -4.46
CA SER A 115 -6.40 -0.67 -5.17
C SER A 115 -5.49 0.56 -5.07
N THR A 116 -4.84 0.76 -3.93
CA THR A 116 -3.86 1.83 -3.73
C THR A 116 -2.66 1.64 -4.65
N MET A 117 -2.14 0.42 -4.81
CA MET A 117 -1.07 0.12 -5.75
C MET A 117 -1.46 0.41 -7.20
N ILE A 118 -2.66 0.00 -7.61
CA ILE A 118 -3.19 0.29 -8.97
C ILE A 118 -3.15 1.80 -9.22
N ILE A 119 -3.80 2.58 -8.35
CA ILE A 119 -3.95 4.03 -8.55
C ILE A 119 -2.59 4.75 -8.43
N ALA A 120 -1.74 4.34 -7.49
CA ALA A 120 -0.38 4.86 -7.38
C ALA A 120 0.43 4.62 -8.66
N ALA A 121 0.34 3.42 -9.25
CA ALA A 121 1.01 3.10 -10.50
C ALA A 121 0.47 3.92 -11.67
N LEU A 122 -0.86 4.17 -11.73
CA LEU A 122 -1.48 5.05 -12.72
C LEU A 122 -0.97 6.50 -12.60
N ALA A 123 -0.67 6.96 -11.39
CA ALA A 123 -0.08 8.27 -11.13
C ALA A 123 1.46 8.31 -11.24
N GLY A 124 2.11 7.18 -11.55
CA GLY A 124 3.58 7.10 -11.64
C GLY A 124 4.31 7.08 -10.29
N ILE A 125 3.60 6.86 -9.18
CA ILE A 125 4.18 6.77 -7.82
C ILE A 125 4.70 5.35 -7.59
N LYS A 126 5.94 5.23 -7.09
CA LYS A 126 6.66 3.95 -6.94
C LYS A 126 6.80 3.44 -5.52
N VAL A 127 6.47 4.27 -4.53
CA VAL A 127 6.61 3.94 -3.10
C VAL A 127 5.27 4.15 -2.42
N PHE A 128 4.84 3.16 -1.65
CA PHE A 128 3.59 3.13 -0.90
C PHE A 128 3.88 2.62 0.52
N ALA A 129 3.46 3.37 1.54
CA ALA A 129 3.56 2.96 2.93
C ALA A 129 2.19 2.54 3.49
N THR A 130 2.15 1.42 4.20
CA THR A 130 0.97 0.91 4.93
C THR A 130 1.40 0.27 6.25
N GLY A 131 0.44 -0.08 7.10
CA GLY A 131 0.70 -0.86 8.31
C GLY A 131 1.11 -2.31 7.98
N GLY A 132 0.30 -3.01 7.18
CA GLY A 132 0.50 -4.44 6.92
C GLY A 132 -0.26 -4.89 5.69
N ILE A 133 0.35 -5.71 4.85
CA ILE A 133 -0.30 -6.24 3.64
C ILE A 133 -1.36 -7.29 4.01
N GLY A 134 -2.35 -7.49 3.14
CA GLY A 134 -3.10 -8.75 3.13
C GLY A 134 -2.20 -9.91 2.68
N GLY A 135 -2.70 -11.13 2.81
CA GLY A 135 -1.91 -12.32 2.49
C GLY A 135 -2.79 -13.56 2.38
N VAL A 136 -2.18 -14.71 2.57
CA VAL A 136 -2.89 -15.98 2.65
C VAL A 136 -3.54 -16.10 4.03
N HIS A 137 -4.85 -16.33 4.08
CA HIS A 137 -5.53 -16.50 5.36
C HIS A 137 -5.25 -17.88 5.95
N ARG A 138 -5.36 -18.02 7.28
CA ARG A 138 -5.25 -19.31 7.95
C ARG A 138 -6.38 -20.24 7.49
N GLY A 139 -6.05 -21.46 7.05
CA GLY A 139 -7.02 -22.40 6.47
C GLY A 139 -7.25 -22.25 4.96
N ALA A 140 -6.50 -21.37 4.28
CA ALA A 140 -6.64 -21.15 2.84
C ALA A 140 -6.35 -22.37 1.98
N GLU A 141 -5.65 -23.38 2.50
CA GLU A 141 -5.49 -24.69 1.87
C GLU A 141 -6.83 -25.42 1.64
N HIS A 142 -7.88 -25.01 2.36
CA HIS A 142 -9.25 -25.50 2.19
C HIS A 142 -10.20 -24.44 1.63
N THR A 143 -10.02 -23.17 2.00
CA THR A 143 -11.00 -22.10 1.71
C THR A 143 -10.67 -21.27 0.49
N PHE A 144 -9.40 -21.26 0.07
CA PHE A 144 -8.85 -20.36 -0.94
C PHE A 144 -9.04 -18.86 -0.61
N ASP A 145 -9.19 -18.53 0.67
CA ASP A 145 -9.23 -17.13 1.14
C ASP A 145 -7.82 -16.51 1.08
N ILE A 146 -7.53 -15.86 -0.05
CA ILE A 146 -6.23 -15.30 -0.37
C ILE A 146 -6.43 -13.85 -0.83
N SER A 147 -5.74 -12.91 -0.18
CA SER A 147 -5.86 -11.50 -0.50
C SER A 147 -5.43 -11.21 -1.94
N ALA A 148 -6.23 -10.40 -2.65
CA ALA A 148 -5.87 -9.86 -3.96
C ALA A 148 -4.63 -8.95 -3.90
N ASP A 149 -4.20 -8.50 -2.72
CA ASP A 149 -2.96 -7.75 -2.54
C ASP A 149 -1.74 -8.54 -3.06
N LEU A 150 -1.72 -9.88 -2.89
CA LEU A 150 -0.62 -10.72 -3.36
C LEU A 150 -0.56 -10.78 -4.90
N GLN A 151 -1.72 -10.79 -5.55
CA GLN A 151 -1.79 -10.72 -7.01
C GLN A 151 -1.45 -9.33 -7.54
N GLU A 152 -1.82 -8.28 -6.81
CA GLU A 152 -1.40 -6.93 -7.20
C GLU A 152 0.11 -6.74 -7.05
N LEU A 153 0.70 -7.28 -5.98
CA LEU A 153 2.15 -7.37 -5.79
C LEU A 153 2.84 -8.16 -6.91
N ALA A 154 2.22 -9.22 -7.43
CA ALA A 154 2.79 -9.98 -8.55
C ALA A 154 2.90 -9.16 -9.85
N ASN A 155 2.05 -8.14 -10.04
CA ASN A 155 1.85 -7.53 -11.36
C ASN A 155 2.13 -6.02 -11.43
N THR A 156 2.02 -5.29 -10.31
CA THR A 156 2.03 -3.82 -10.31
C THR A 156 3.31 -3.23 -9.72
N ASN A 157 3.96 -2.36 -10.49
CA ASN A 157 5.29 -1.80 -10.20
C ASN A 157 5.26 -0.73 -9.10
N VAL A 158 5.04 -1.16 -7.86
CA VAL A 158 5.05 -0.34 -6.63
C VAL A 158 5.76 -1.10 -5.50
N THR A 159 6.66 -0.43 -4.77
CA THR A 159 7.23 -0.95 -3.52
C THR A 159 6.31 -0.63 -2.36
N VAL A 160 5.90 -1.65 -1.62
CA VAL A 160 5.02 -1.55 -0.45
C VAL A 160 5.85 -1.72 0.81
N VAL A 161 5.95 -0.66 1.61
CA VAL A 161 6.61 -0.66 2.92
C VAL A 161 5.57 -0.96 4.00
N CYS A 162 5.79 -2.00 4.81
CA CYS A 162 4.85 -2.45 5.83
C CYS A 162 5.57 -3.17 6.99
N ALA A 163 4.83 -3.50 8.06
CA ALA A 163 5.32 -4.34 9.16
C ALA A 163 5.16 -5.85 8.88
N GLY A 164 5.28 -6.27 7.61
CA GLY A 164 4.95 -7.62 7.14
C GLY A 164 3.47 -7.79 6.78
N ALA A 165 2.99 -9.02 6.77
CA ALA A 165 1.57 -9.32 6.62
C ALA A 165 0.85 -9.21 7.98
N LYS A 166 -0.42 -8.83 7.98
CA LYS A 166 -1.23 -8.70 9.22
C LYS A 166 -1.16 -10.00 10.04
N SER A 167 -0.99 -9.89 11.36
CA SER A 167 -0.74 -11.04 12.27
C SER A 167 -1.82 -12.11 12.30
N ILE A 168 -3.03 -11.79 11.84
CA ILE A 168 -4.17 -12.71 11.73
C ILE A 168 -4.05 -13.72 10.56
N LEU A 169 -3.04 -13.54 9.70
CA LEU A 169 -2.84 -14.34 8.49
C LEU A 169 -1.94 -15.56 8.74
N ASP A 170 -1.78 -16.39 7.71
CA ASP A 170 -0.79 -17.45 7.67
C ASP A 170 0.48 -16.92 7.00
N LEU A 171 1.53 -16.69 7.80
CA LEU A 171 2.77 -16.12 7.30
C LEU A 171 3.56 -17.11 6.44
N GLY A 172 3.56 -18.39 6.80
CA GLY A 172 4.29 -19.42 6.05
C GLY A 172 3.70 -19.60 4.65
N LEU A 173 2.38 -19.71 4.55
CA LEU A 173 1.73 -19.77 3.23
C LEU A 173 1.88 -18.46 2.46
N THR A 174 1.91 -17.30 3.15
CA THR A 174 2.14 -16.02 2.48
C THR A 174 3.55 -15.92 1.90
N THR A 175 4.59 -16.41 2.61
CA THR A 175 5.97 -16.41 2.07
C THR A 175 6.08 -17.31 0.85
N GLU A 176 5.52 -18.51 0.89
CA GLU A 176 5.50 -19.45 -0.24
C GLU A 176 4.73 -18.89 -1.45
N TYR A 177 3.63 -18.20 -1.20
CA TYR A 177 2.85 -17.56 -2.26
C TYR A 177 3.65 -16.45 -2.95
N LEU A 178 4.28 -15.56 -2.18
CA LEU A 178 5.11 -14.49 -2.72
C LEU A 178 6.27 -15.05 -3.57
N GLU A 179 6.92 -16.11 -3.11
CA GLU A 179 7.95 -16.82 -3.87
C GLU A 179 7.41 -17.35 -5.20
N THR A 180 6.29 -18.08 -5.17
CA THR A 180 5.67 -18.68 -6.34
C THR A 180 5.35 -17.63 -7.43
N PHE A 181 4.94 -16.43 -7.03
CA PHE A 181 4.61 -15.33 -7.94
C PHE A 181 5.77 -14.37 -8.20
N GLY A 182 7.00 -14.70 -7.76
CA GLY A 182 8.21 -13.93 -8.05
C GLY A 182 8.24 -12.54 -7.40
N VAL A 183 7.55 -12.36 -6.27
CA VAL A 183 7.52 -11.10 -5.52
C VAL A 183 8.64 -11.09 -4.48
N PRO A 184 9.60 -10.15 -4.55
CA PRO A 184 10.63 -10.02 -3.53
C PRO A 184 10.01 -9.63 -2.17
N LEU A 185 10.31 -10.44 -1.16
CA LEU A 185 10.04 -10.14 0.25
C LEU A 185 11.34 -9.70 0.93
N ILE A 186 11.46 -8.40 1.15
CA ILE A 186 12.66 -7.75 1.67
C ILE A 186 12.48 -7.50 3.17
N GLY A 187 13.38 -8.02 4.00
CA GLY A 187 13.50 -7.62 5.40
C GLY A 187 14.43 -6.42 5.53
N TYR A 188 13.91 -5.30 6.04
CA TYR A 188 14.75 -4.14 6.33
C TYR A 188 15.52 -4.37 7.63
N GLN A 189 16.84 -4.54 7.51
CA GLN A 189 17.75 -4.80 8.64
C GLN A 189 17.45 -6.08 9.44
N THR A 190 16.68 -7.02 8.86
CA THR A 190 16.28 -8.27 9.50
C THR A 190 16.27 -9.43 8.51
N LYS A 191 16.55 -10.66 8.98
CA LYS A 191 16.31 -11.90 8.24
C LYS A 191 14.95 -12.52 8.58
N ALA A 192 14.52 -12.41 9.84
CA ALA A 192 13.20 -12.86 10.24
C ALA A 192 12.14 -11.91 9.67
N LEU A 193 11.07 -12.47 9.11
CA LEU A 193 9.88 -11.75 8.67
C LEU A 193 9.18 -11.14 9.90
N PRO A 194 8.99 -9.81 9.95
CA PRO A 194 8.16 -9.16 10.96
C PRO A 194 6.71 -9.65 10.91
N ALA A 195 6.10 -9.85 12.08
CA ALA A 195 4.72 -10.34 12.23
C ALA A 195 3.78 -9.23 12.69
N PHE A 196 3.81 -8.08 12.00
CA PHE A 196 2.96 -6.92 12.27
C PHE A 196 3.20 -6.32 13.67
N PHE A 197 2.54 -6.83 14.70
CA PHE A 197 2.72 -6.39 16.09
C PHE A 197 4.02 -6.91 16.71
N CYS A 198 4.58 -8.00 16.19
CA CYS A 198 5.82 -8.59 16.69
C CYS A 198 6.97 -8.34 15.71
N ARG A 199 8.16 -8.08 16.27
CA ARG A 199 9.38 -7.77 15.50
C ARG A 199 9.89 -8.94 14.69
N THR A 200 9.63 -10.15 15.16
CA THR A 200 10.11 -11.40 14.57
C THR A 200 8.95 -12.38 14.39
N SER A 201 9.19 -13.37 13.53
CA SER A 201 8.38 -14.57 13.35
C SER A 201 9.35 -15.75 13.13
N PRO A 202 8.88 -17.01 13.15
CA PRO A 202 9.72 -18.16 12.81
C PRO A 202 9.97 -18.31 11.29
N PHE A 203 9.56 -17.34 10.47
CA PHE A 203 9.74 -17.34 9.03
C PHE A 203 10.80 -16.33 8.62
N ASP A 204 11.56 -16.65 7.58
CA ASP A 204 12.56 -15.75 7.00
C ASP A 204 11.98 -14.98 5.80
N VAL A 205 12.54 -13.80 5.56
CA VAL A 205 12.33 -13.05 4.32
C VAL A 205 13.17 -13.65 3.19
N SER A 206 12.80 -13.39 1.94
CA SER A 206 13.58 -13.83 0.77
C SER A 206 14.97 -13.17 0.69
N ILE A 207 15.08 -11.92 1.14
CA ILE A 207 16.35 -11.18 1.15
C ILE A 207 16.36 -10.13 2.27
N ARG A 208 17.48 -10.02 2.98
CA ARG A 208 17.73 -8.91 3.93
C ARG A 208 18.48 -7.81 3.21
N LEU A 209 18.04 -6.56 3.37
CA LEU A 209 18.77 -5.36 2.94
C LEU A 209 18.85 -4.37 4.10
N ASP A 210 19.98 -3.69 4.25
CA ASP A 210 20.25 -2.88 5.45
C ASP A 210 20.06 -1.37 5.22
N SER A 211 19.86 -0.92 3.98
CA SER A 211 19.67 0.48 3.62
C SER A 211 18.60 0.74 2.55
N ALA A 212 17.98 1.92 2.62
CA ALA A 212 17.04 2.38 1.59
C ALA A 212 17.68 2.53 0.20
N SER A 213 18.98 2.82 0.14
CA SER A 213 19.74 2.92 -1.12
C SER A 213 19.80 1.58 -1.85
N GLU A 214 20.01 0.47 -1.14
CA GLU A 214 20.00 -0.87 -1.72
C GLU A 214 18.62 -1.24 -2.27
N ILE A 215 17.57 -0.95 -1.51
CA ILE A 215 16.18 -1.19 -1.93
C ILE A 215 15.88 -0.41 -3.22
N ALA A 216 16.22 0.88 -3.27
CA ALA A 216 16.01 1.72 -4.45
C ALA A 216 16.80 1.23 -5.68
N ARG A 217 18.04 0.75 -5.49
CA ARG A 217 18.82 0.12 -6.59
C ARG A 217 18.16 -1.16 -7.08
N ALA A 218 17.67 -2.02 -6.18
CA ALA A 218 16.97 -3.25 -6.54
C ALA A 218 15.67 -2.96 -7.32
N MET A 219 14.90 -1.95 -6.91
CA MET A 219 13.72 -1.47 -7.64
C MET A 219 14.08 -1.07 -9.09
N ALA A 220 15.14 -0.26 -9.24
CA ALA A 220 15.60 0.20 -10.56
C ALA A 220 16.01 -0.98 -11.45
N VAL A 221 16.84 -1.90 -10.93
CA VAL A 221 17.28 -3.09 -11.67
C VAL A 221 16.11 -3.97 -12.06
N LYS A 222 15.18 -4.28 -11.13
CA LYS A 222 14.00 -5.12 -11.38
C LYS A 222 13.18 -4.59 -12.56
N TRP A 223 12.79 -3.32 -12.53
CA TRP A 223 11.91 -2.75 -13.54
C TRP A 223 12.62 -2.40 -14.85
N GLN A 224 13.90 -2.00 -14.82
CA GLN A 224 14.70 -1.81 -16.05
C GLN A 224 14.98 -3.13 -16.78
N SER A 225 15.03 -4.24 -16.04
CA SER A 225 15.19 -5.59 -16.61
C SER A 225 13.86 -6.19 -17.12
N GLY A 226 12.75 -5.45 -17.03
CA GLY A 226 11.44 -5.89 -17.51
C GLY A 226 10.68 -6.85 -16.58
N LEU A 227 11.16 -7.08 -15.36
CA LEU A 227 10.48 -7.91 -14.37
C LEU A 227 9.42 -7.07 -13.64
N ASN A 228 8.22 -7.02 -14.21
CA ASN A 228 7.08 -6.34 -13.59
C ASN A 228 6.70 -6.96 -12.23
N GLY A 229 5.83 -6.27 -11.49
CA GLY A 229 5.49 -6.59 -10.11
C GLY A 229 6.13 -5.65 -9.09
N GLY A 230 5.55 -5.65 -7.91
CA GLY A 230 5.96 -4.87 -6.77
C GLY A 230 7.08 -5.54 -5.97
N LEU A 231 7.38 -4.92 -4.83
CA LEU A 231 8.28 -5.43 -3.82
C LEU A 231 7.64 -5.22 -2.45
N VAL A 232 7.77 -6.18 -1.55
CA VAL A 232 7.38 -6.00 -0.14
C VAL A 232 8.63 -5.65 0.65
N VAL A 233 8.62 -4.53 1.36
CA VAL A 233 9.64 -4.16 2.35
C VAL A 233 9.03 -4.32 3.73
N ALA A 234 9.32 -5.44 4.37
CA ALA A 234 8.92 -5.75 5.72
C ALA A 234 9.90 -5.10 6.72
N ASN A 235 9.42 -4.04 7.37
CA ASN A 235 10.13 -3.24 8.34
C ASN A 235 9.62 -3.56 9.77
N PRO A 236 10.45 -4.15 10.66
CA PRO A 236 10.01 -4.48 12.02
C PRO A 236 9.48 -3.26 12.78
N ILE A 237 8.37 -3.45 13.51
CA ILE A 237 7.88 -2.44 14.46
C ILE A 237 8.99 -2.06 15.46
N PRO A 238 9.14 -0.79 15.88
CA PRO A 238 10.13 -0.42 16.89
C PRO A 238 9.91 -1.18 18.20
N GLU A 239 11.01 -1.55 18.89
CA GLU A 239 11.00 -2.33 20.15
C GLU A 239 10.03 -1.77 21.19
N GLN A 240 10.04 -0.44 21.37
CA GLN A 240 9.20 0.26 22.34
C GLN A 240 7.68 0.16 22.09
N PHE A 241 7.26 -0.29 20.90
CA PHE A 241 5.85 -0.44 20.51
C PHE A 241 5.47 -1.88 20.15
N ALA A 242 6.41 -2.82 20.27
CA ALA A 242 6.14 -4.24 20.03
C ALA A 242 5.23 -4.81 21.13
N MET A 243 4.37 -5.77 20.77
CA MET A 243 3.54 -6.53 21.73
C MET A 243 4.18 -7.83 22.16
#